data_AF-A0A8N4L614-F1
#
_entry.id   AF-A0A8N4L614-F1
#
_cell.length_a   1.000
_cell.length_b   1.000
_cell.length_c   1.000
_cell.angle_alpha   90.00
_cell.angle_beta   90.00
_cell.angle_gamma   90.00
#
_symmetry.space_group_name_H-M   'P 1'
#
loop_
_entity.id
_entity.type
_entity.pdbx_description
1 polymer ?
#
loop_
_entity_poly.entity_id
_entity_poly.type
_entity_poly.pdbx_seq_one_letter_code
_entity_poly.pdbx_strand_id
1 'polypeptide(L)'
;MGENIEKSTLPYQLFLYNEELRRPNPRVVRRIKSKVELTEKLINENMKNLDNYGGADLMAINRQVDFKEELTEKIEMIKECHKTMKSQKNPSTWL
;
A
#
# COMPACT_ATOMS: atom_id res chain seq x y z
N MET A 1 15.11 -32.93 32.05
CA MET A 1 15.65 -31.72 31.43
C MET A 1 14.49 -30.96 30.84
N GLY A 2 14.28 -29.72 31.27
CA GLY A 2 13.06 -28.97 31.01
C GLY A 2 13.15 -28.13 29.75
N GLU A 3 12.04 -28.04 29.03
CA GLU A 3 11.75 -26.92 28.13
C GLU A 3 10.62 -26.11 28.77
N ASN A 4 11.00 -25.12 29.58
CA ASN A 4 10.10 -24.01 29.91
C ASN A 4 9.96 -23.18 28.63
N ILE A 5 9.00 -23.54 27.78
CA ILE A 5 8.46 -22.61 26.80
C ILE A 5 7.73 -21.57 27.65
N GLU A 6 8.44 -20.50 28.02
CA GLU A 6 7.87 -19.38 28.75
C GLU A 6 6.58 -18.98 28.07
N LYS A 7 5.44 -19.24 28.74
CA LYS A 7 4.13 -18.83 28.25
C LYS A 7 4.20 -17.32 28.13
N SER A 8 4.36 -16.82 26.90
CA SER A 8 4.35 -15.40 26.59
C SER A 8 3.19 -14.76 27.36
N THR A 9 3.50 -13.83 28.25
CA THR A 9 2.51 -13.25 29.15
C THR A 9 1.41 -12.61 28.31
N LEU A 10 0.15 -12.72 28.71
CA LEU A 10 -1.01 -12.16 27.99
C LEU A 10 -0.78 -10.71 27.48
N PRO A 11 -0.13 -9.80 28.24
CA PRO A 11 0.20 -8.46 27.74
C PRO A 11 1.15 -8.44 26.54
N TYR A 12 2.14 -9.32 26.51
CA TYR A 12 3.10 -9.41 25.40
C TYR A 12 2.44 -9.96 24.13
N GLN A 13 1.55 -10.95 24.27
CA GLN A 13 0.76 -11.46 23.15
C GLN A 13 -0.17 -10.39 22.56
N LEU A 14 -0.86 -9.64 23.43
CA LEU A 14 -1.70 -8.51 23.03
C LEU A 14 -0.89 -7.41 22.35
N PHE A 15 0.31 -7.12 22.86
CA PHE A 15 1.23 -6.18 22.23
C PHE A 15 1.63 -6.63 20.82
N LEU A 16 2.06 -7.88 20.65
CA LEU A 16 2.44 -8.44 19.36
C LEU A 16 1.27 -8.43 18.36
N TYR A 17 0.09 -8.84 18.80
CA TYR A 17 -1.12 -8.83 17.98
C TYR A 17 -1.47 -7.42 17.50
N ASN A 18 -1.41 -6.44 18.39
CA ASN A 18 -1.65 -5.04 18.04
C ASN A 18 -0.57 -4.49 17.10
N GLU A 19 0.70 -4.86 17.27
CA GLU A 19 1.76 -4.48 16.34
C GLU A 19 1.58 -5.13 14.96
N GLU A 20 1.11 -6.38 14.87
CA GLU A 20 0.78 -7.02 13.59
C GLU A 20 -0.42 -6.37 12.90
N LEU A 21 -1.49 -6.03 13.65
CA LEU A 21 -2.64 -5.29 13.10
C LEU A 21 -2.25 -3.89 12.59
N ARG A 22 -1.24 -3.26 13.20
CA ARG A 22 -0.73 -1.94 12.78
C ARG A 22 0.19 -2.01 11.56
N ARG A 23 0.70 -3.18 11.18
CA ARG A 23 1.54 -3.31 9.99
C ARG A 23 0.67 -3.10 8.76
N PRO A 24 0.99 -2.15 7.87
CA PRO A 24 0.27 -2.02 6.61
C PRO A 24 0.40 -3.34 5.88
N ASN A 25 -0.72 -3.95 5.47
CA ASN A 25 -0.69 -5.27 4.85
C ASN A 25 0.27 -5.23 3.65
N PRO A 26 1.50 -5.80 3.77
CA PRO A 26 2.55 -5.56 2.79
C PRO A 26 2.18 -6.18 1.44
N ARG A 27 1.27 -7.17 1.46
CA ARG A 27 0.68 -7.78 0.27
C ARG A 27 -0.24 -6.80 -0.47
N VAL A 28 -0.97 -5.94 0.23
CA VAL A 28 -1.85 -4.93 -0.38
C VAL A 28 -1.02 -3.85 -1.08
N VAL A 29 -0.02 -3.28 -0.41
CA VAL A 29 0.86 -2.26 -1.01
C VAL A 29 1.63 -2.84 -2.20
N ARG A 30 2.19 -4.05 -2.06
CA ARG A 30 2.88 -4.74 -3.17
C ARG A 30 1.96 -4.98 -4.36
N ARG A 31 0.71 -5.40 -4.12
CA ARG A 31 -0.29 -5.59 -5.17
C ARG A 31 -0.65 -4.29 -5.87
N ILE A 32 -0.85 -3.19 -5.14
CA ILE A 32 -1.15 -1.88 -5.73
C ILE A 32 0.03 -1.39 -6.58
N LYS A 33 1.28 -1.52 -6.10
CA LYS A 33 2.48 -1.21 -6.90
C LYS A 33 2.55 -2.03 -8.20
N SER A 34 2.27 -3.33 -8.13
CA SER A 34 2.26 -4.19 -9.32
C SER A 34 1.18 -3.74 -10.32
N LYS A 35 0.01 -3.30 -9.84
CA LYS A 35 -1.03 -2.73 -10.71
C LYS A 35 -0.56 -1.44 -11.39
N VAL A 36 0.11 -0.54 -10.66
CA VAL A 36 0.68 0.70 -11.25
C VAL A 36 1.67 0.37 -12.36
N GLU A 37 2.62 -0.54 -12.13
CA GLU A 37 3.61 -0.94 -13.12
C GLU A 37 2.98 -1.56 -14.38
N LEU A 38 1.94 -2.40 -14.21
CA LEU A 38 1.23 -3.00 -15.33
C LEU A 38 0.43 -1.96 -16.13
N THR A 39 -0.27 -1.06 -15.44
CA THR A 39 -1.02 0.02 -16.09
C THR A 39 -0.09 0.97 -16.84
N GLU A 40 1.08 1.30 -16.28
CA GLU A 40 2.09 2.13 -16.95
C GLU A 40 2.64 1.48 -18.22
N LYS A 41 2.92 0.18 -18.19
CA LYS A 41 3.31 -0.56 -19.40
C LYS A 41 2.21 -0.53 -20.46
N LEU A 42 0.97 -0.78 -20.06
CA LEU A 42 -0.17 -0.77 -20.96
C LEU A 42 -0.39 0.61 -21.61
N ILE A 43 -0.28 1.69 -20.83
CA ILE A 43 -0.34 3.06 -21.35
C ILE A 43 0.77 3.28 -22.37
N ASN A 44 2.02 2.92 -22.04
CA ASN A 44 3.16 3.12 -22.94
C ASN A 44 3.04 2.30 -24.24
N GLU A 45 2.45 1.11 -24.19
CA GLU A 45 2.16 0.30 -25.37
C GLU A 45 1.07 0.93 -26.23
N ASN A 46 -0.02 1.41 -25.62
CA ASN A 46 -1.08 2.10 -26.33
C ASN A 46 -0.58 3.43 -26.93
N MET A 47 0.26 4.19 -26.23
CA MET A 47 0.80 5.45 -26.77
C MET A 47 1.66 5.25 -28.03
N LYS A 48 2.22 4.06 -28.28
CA LYS A 48 2.97 3.77 -29.52
C LYS A 48 2.10 3.60 -30.76
N ASN A 49 0.81 3.32 -30.57
CA ASN A 49 -0.15 3.08 -31.65
C ASN A 49 -1.18 4.21 -31.76
N LEU A 50 -0.87 5.38 -31.19
CA LEU A 50 -1.75 6.55 -31.09
C LEU A 50 -2.34 6.99 -32.43
N ASP A 51 -1.57 6.89 -33.51
CA ASP A 51 -1.97 7.29 -34.86
C ASP A 51 -3.08 6.39 -35.45
N ASN A 52 -3.28 5.19 -34.89
CA ASN A 52 -4.28 4.22 -35.34
C ASN A 52 -5.58 4.26 -34.51
N TYR A 53 -5.66 5.16 -33.52
CA TYR A 53 -6.73 5.16 -32.52
C TYR A 53 -7.76 6.26 -32.76
N GLY A 54 -9.03 5.90 -32.57
CA GLY A 54 -10.16 6.83 -32.64
C GLY A 54 -10.41 7.54 -31.31
N GLY A 55 -11.38 8.47 -31.29
CA GLY A 55 -11.72 9.22 -30.07
C GLY A 55 -12.14 8.35 -28.87
N ALA A 56 -12.76 7.19 -29.11
CA ALA A 56 -13.14 6.25 -28.07
C ALA A 56 -11.92 5.56 -27.42
N ASP A 57 -10.90 5.24 -28.22
CA ASP A 57 -9.67 4.61 -27.75
C ASP A 57 -8.83 5.60 -26.93
N LEU A 58 -8.78 6.87 -27.37
CA LEU A 58 -8.14 7.96 -26.60
C LEU A 58 -8.81 8.15 -25.23
N MET A 59 -10.14 8.09 -25.17
CA MET A 59 -10.89 8.13 -23.91
C MET A 59 -10.58 6.93 -23.02
N ALA A 60 -10.37 5.74 -23.59
CA ALA A 60 -9.97 4.56 -22.83
C ALA A 60 -8.55 4.70 -22.26
N ILE A 61 -7.62 5.30 -23.01
CA ILE A 61 -6.26 5.60 -22.53
C ILE A 61 -6.30 6.63 -21.40
N ASN A 62 -7.10 7.70 -21.53
CA ASN A 62 -7.26 8.69 -20.45
C ASN A 62 -7.76 8.03 -19.16
N ARG A 63 -8.75 7.13 -19.23
CA ARG A 63 -9.20 6.37 -18.06
C ARG A 63 -8.09 5.52 -17.43
N GLN A 64 -7.18 4.98 -18.23
CA GLN A 64 -6.03 4.23 -17.72
C GLN A 64 -5.03 5.14 -16.99
N VAL A 65 -4.83 6.37 -17.49
CA VAL A 65 -4.01 7.40 -16.83
C VAL A 65 -4.63 7.81 -15.50
N ASP A 66 -5.92 8.15 -15.49
CA ASP A 66 -6.65 8.51 -14.25
C ASP A 66 -6.56 7.39 -13.21
N PHE A 67 -6.72 6.14 -13.65
CA PHE A 67 -6.61 4.98 -12.77
C PHE A 67 -5.19 4.81 -12.19
N LYS A 68 -4.13 5.12 -12.95
CA LYS A 68 -2.75 5.12 -12.45
C LYS A 68 -2.55 6.17 -11.36
N GLU A 69 -3.11 7.37 -11.54
CA GLU A 69 -3.06 8.44 -10.53
C GLU A 69 -3.77 8.03 -9.25
N GLU A 70 -4.99 7.49 -9.34
CA GLU A 70 -5.76 7.02 -8.19
C GLU A 70 -5.01 5.92 -7.39
N LEU A 71 -4.35 4.99 -8.08
CA LEU A 71 -3.54 3.96 -7.43
C LEU A 71 -2.30 4.54 -6.72
N THR A 72 -1.71 5.59 -7.30
CA THR A 72 -0.54 6.27 -6.73
C THR A 72 -0.93 7.04 -5.47
N GLU A 73 -2.03 7.77 -5.52
CA GLU A 73 -2.59 8.49 -4.37
C GLU A 73 -2.91 7.52 -3.22
N LYS A 74 -3.52 6.36 -3.51
CA LYS A 74 -3.77 5.32 -2.50
C LYS A 74 -2.48 4.82 -1.84
N ILE A 75 -1.38 4.70 -2.58
CA ILE A 75 -0.08 4.32 -1.99
C ILE A 75 0.41 5.43 -1.06
N GLU A 76 0.28 6.69 -1.45
CA GLU A 76 0.68 7.84 -0.65
C GLU A 76 -0.13 7.96 0.64
N MET A 77 -1.46 7.85 0.55
CA MET A 77 -2.33 7.81 1.73
C MET A 77 -1.94 6.69 2.70
N ILE A 78 -1.66 5.47 2.21
CA ILE A 78 -1.22 4.35 3.07
C ILE A 78 0.12 4.68 3.76
N LYS A 79 1.04 5.35 3.06
CA LYS A 79 2.32 5.81 3.65
C LYS A 79 2.11 6.90 4.69
N GLU A 80 1.22 7.85 4.43
CA GLU A 80 0.92 8.98 5.32
C GLU A 80 0.21 8.52 6.60
N CYS A 81 -0.84 7.69 6.49
CA CYS A 81 -1.49 7.07 7.66
C CYS A 81 -0.47 6.33 8.54
N HIS A 82 0.52 5.67 7.94
CA HIS A 82 1.58 5.01 8.69
C HIS A 82 2.57 6.00 9.32
N LYS A 83 2.87 7.13 8.66
CA LYS A 83 3.74 8.20 9.22
C LYS A 83 3.07 8.89 10.41
N THR A 84 1.78 9.19 10.33
CA THR A 84 1.01 9.81 11.43
C THR A 84 0.86 8.84 12.60
N MET A 85 0.59 7.55 12.35
CA MET A 85 0.61 6.50 13.39
C MET A 85 1.97 6.37 14.10
N LYS A 86 3.09 6.57 13.39
CA LYS A 86 4.43 6.61 14.01
C LYS A 86 4.68 7.89 14.81
N SER A 87 4.19 9.04 14.34
CA SER A 87 4.34 10.33 15.03
C SER A 87 3.51 10.40 16.32
N GLN A 88 2.36 9.71 16.37
CA GLN A 88 1.53 9.60 17.57
C GLN A 88 2.15 8.67 18.65
N LYS A 89 3.30 8.05 18.39
CA LYS A 89 4.09 7.29 19.39
C LYS A 89 4.92 8.20 20.34
N ASN A 90 4.77 9.54 20.28
CA ASN A 90 5.53 10.46 21.14
C ASN A 90 4.71 11.48 21.95
N PRO A 91 3.62 11.12 22.66
CA PRO A 91 3.38 11.68 23.97
C PRO A 91 4.19 10.84 24.96
N SER A 92 5.33 11.39 25.38
CA SER A 92 6.05 10.92 26.55
C SER A 92 5.09 10.96 27.75
N THR A 93 4.54 9.82 28.16
CA THR A 93 3.91 9.64 29.48
C THR A 93 4.44 8.37 30.11
N TRP A 94 5.71 8.42 30.50
CA TRP A 94 6.25 7.67 31.63
C TRP A 94 6.88 8.66 32.61
N LEU A 95 6.07 9.59 33.11
CA LEU A 95 6.18 10.29 34.39
C LEU A 95 4.77 10.74 34.77
#